data_AF-A0A535L7F6-F1
#
_entry.id   AF-A0A535L7F6-F1
#
_cell.length_a   1.000
_cell.length_b   1.000
_cell.length_c   1.000
_cell.angle_alpha   90.00
_cell.angle_beta   90.00
_cell.angle_gamma   90.00
#
_symmetry.space_group_name_H-M   'P 1'
#
loop_
_entity.id
_entity.type
_entity.pdbx_description
1 polymer ?
#
loop_
_entity_poly.entity_id
_entity_poly.type
_entity_poly.pdbx_seq_one_letter_code
_entity_poly.pdbx_strand_id
1 'polypeptide(L)' 'MKRRVRTVLRWQLANGVQFVRSHVDVCDPELRAVRALLELRQEIGDQMTLQLVAFP' A
#
# COMPACT_ATOMS: atom_id res chain seq x y z
N MET A 1 -8.76 3.48 -6.48
CA MET A 1 -8.01 3.13 -5.24
C MET A 1 -6.51 3.42 -5.37
N LYS A 2 -5.81 2.75 -6.31
CA LYS A 2 -4.33 2.82 -6.50
C LYS A 2 -3.75 4.24 -6.55
N ARG A 3 -4.38 5.18 -7.28
CA ARG A 3 -3.96 6.60 -7.34
C ARG A 3 -3.92 7.30 -5.98
N ARG A 4 -4.91 7.05 -5.11
CA ARG A 4 -4.99 7.69 -3.79
C ARG A 4 -3.86 7.20 -2.90
N VAL A 5 -3.67 5.89 -2.84
CA VAL A 5 -2.61 5.27 -2.04
C VAL A 5 -1.23 5.76 -2.49
N ARG A 6 -0.99 5.83 -3.81
CA ARG A 6 0.27 6.38 -4.36
C ARG A 6 0.53 7.83 -3.93
N THR A 7 -0.49 8.67 -3.89
CA THR A 7 -0.33 10.06 -3.42
C THR A 7 0.05 10.10 -1.95
N VAL A 8 -0.61 9.32 -1.10
CA VAL A 8 -0.29 9.26 0.34
C VAL A 8 1.13 8.76 0.57
N LEU A 9 1.55 7.70 -0.11
CA LEU A 9 2.90 7.14 0.04
C LEU A 9 3.98 8.14 -0.41
N ARG A 10 3.74 8.92 -1.47
CA ARG A 10 4.66 9.99 -1.88
C ARG A 10 4.75 11.11 -0.87
N TRP A 11 3.65 11.48 -0.23
CA TRP A 11 3.69 12.45 0.87
C TRP A 11 4.45 11.91 2.07
N GLN A 12 4.25 10.64 2.42
CA GLN A 12 5.02 9.99 3.48
C GLN A 12 6.53 9.95 3.16
N LEU A 13 6.88 9.60 1.92
CA LEU A 13 8.25 9.62 1.43
C LEU A 13 8.86 11.03 1.53
N ALA A 14 8.11 12.07 1.13
CA ALA A 14 8.54 13.46 1.22
C ALA A 14 8.76 13.93 2.68
N ASN A 15 8.13 13.27 3.64
CA ASN A 15 8.35 13.49 5.07
C ASN A 15 9.41 12.54 5.67
N GLY A 16 10.16 11.81 4.83
CA GLY A 16 11.23 10.91 5.24
C GLY A 16 10.77 9.56 5.78
N VAL A 17 9.49 9.21 5.66
CA VAL A 17 8.98 7.90 6.09
C VAL A 17 9.34 6.85 5.05
N GLN A 18 10.09 5.82 5.46
CA GLN A 18 10.54 4.73 4.59
C GLN A 18 9.90 3.37 4.92
N PHE A 19 9.24 3.25 6.08
CA PHE A 19 8.62 2.00 6.54
C PHE A 19 7.16 2.25 6.88
N VAL A 20 6.26 1.59 6.16
CA VAL A 20 4.82 1.76 6.30
C VAL A 20 4.17 0.40 6.49
N ARG A 21 3.31 0.28 7.49
CA ARG A 21 2.44 -0.89 7.69
C ARG A 21 0.99 -0.44 7.59
N SER A 22 0.22 -1.09 6.71
CA SER A 22 -1.19 -0.78 6.50
C SER A 22 -2.06 -2.03 6.60
N HIS A 23 -3.21 -1.89 7.25
CA HIS A 23 -4.29 -2.85 7.15
C HIS A 23 -4.92 -2.77 5.76
N VAL A 24 -5.31 -3.93 5.24
CA VAL A 24 -6.04 -4.07 3.98
C VAL A 24 -7.26 -4.91 4.25
N ASP A 25 -8.42 -4.34 3.92
CA ASP A 25 -9.70 -5.02 3.99
C ASP A 25 -9.73 -6.24 3.04
N VAL A 26 -10.08 -7.39 3.59
CA VAL A 26 -10.22 -8.67 2.88
C VAL A 26 -11.66 -9.17 2.81
N CYS A 27 -12.66 -8.38 3.21
CA CYS A 27 -14.07 -8.74 3.09
C CYS A 27 -14.58 -8.83 1.65
N ASP A 28 -13.89 -8.22 0.68
CA ASP A 28 -14.20 -8.36 -0.75
C ASP A 28 -13.77 -9.75 -1.26
N PRO A 29 -14.70 -10.63 -1.69
CA PRO A 29 -14.36 -11.97 -2.18
C PRO A 29 -13.46 -11.96 -3.42
N GLU A 30 -13.43 -10.86 -4.18
CA GLU A 30 -12.55 -10.72 -5.34
C GLU A 30 -11.14 -10.20 -4.98
N LEU A 31 -10.94 -9.77 -3.72
CA LEU A 31 -9.68 -9.25 -3.19
C LEU A 31 -9.07 -8.14 -4.06
N ARG A 32 -9.91 -7.32 -4.71
CA ARG A 32 -9.45 -6.29 -5.67
C ARG A 32 -8.52 -5.29 -5.01
N ALA A 33 -8.81 -4.92 -3.76
CA ALA A 33 -7.98 -4.00 -2.98
C ALA A 33 -6.60 -4.59 -2.68
N VAL A 34 -6.55 -5.86 -2.26
CA VAL A 34 -5.29 -6.57 -1.96
C VAL A 34 -4.41 -6.66 -3.20
N ARG A 35 -4.97 -7.08 -4.35
CA ARG A 35 -4.23 -7.19 -5.61
C ARG A 35 -3.62 -5.86 -6.03
N ALA A 36 -4.41 -4.78 -6.00
CA ALA A 36 -3.93 -3.45 -6.36
C ALA A 36 -2.82 -2.93 -5.43
N LEU A 37 -2.86 -3.28 -4.14
CA LEU A 37 -1.84 -2.90 -3.16
C LEU A 37 -0.57 -3.74 -3.26
N LEU A 38 -0.68 -5.02 -3.63
CA LEU A 38 0.47 -5.87 -3.91
C LEU A 38 1.26 -5.37 -5.13
N GLU A 39 0.58 -4.98 -6.20
CA GLU A 39 1.24 -4.34 -7.34
C GLU A 39 1.93 -3.04 -6.93
N LEU A 40 1.25 -2.19 -6.17
CA LEU A 40 1.80 -0.92 -5.71
C LEU A 40 3.03 -1.12 -4.81
N ARG A 41 3.02 -2.15 -3.96
CA ARG A 41 4.18 -2.54 -3.13
C ARG A 41 5.40 -2.86 -3.99
N GLN A 42 5.22 -3.52 -5.13
CA GLN A 42 6.32 -3.79 -6.04
C GLN A 42 6.81 -2.51 -6.74
N GLU A 43 5.90 -1.63 -7.16
CA GLU A 43 6.23 -0.38 -7.83
C GLU A 43 7.07 0.59 -6.99
N ILE A 44 6.94 0.56 -5.65
CA ILE A 44 7.61 1.51 -4.73
C ILE A 44 8.75 0.88 -3.93
N GLY A 45 9.04 -0.41 -4.14
CA GLY A 45 9.95 -1.19 -3.28
C GLY A 45 11.40 -0.68 -3.29
N ASP A 46 11.76 0.14 -4.27
CA ASP A 46 13.04 0.85 -4.40
C ASP A 46 13.16 2.07 -3.45
N GLN A 47 12.02 2.66 -3.06
CA GLN A 47 11.97 3.90 -2.27
C GLN A 47 11.48 3.67 -0.84
N MET A 48 10.65 2.65 -0.63
CA MET A 48 9.90 2.46 0.62
C MET A 48 9.53 1.00 0.84
N THR A 49 9.59 0.57 2.10
CA THR A 49 9.06 -0.73 2.54
C THR A 49 7.59 -0.59 2.93
N LEU A 50 6.71 -1.27 2.18
CA LEU A 50 5.27 -1.36 2.49
C LEU A 50 4.90 -2.77 2.96
N GLN A 51 4.40 -2.87 4.18
CA GLN A 51 3.85 -4.08 4.79
C GLN A 51 2.33 -4.03 4.78
N LEU A 52 1.70 -5.07 4.21
CA LEU A 52 0.25 -5.20 4.15
C LEU A 52 -0.20 -6.27 5.14
N VAL A 53 -1.14 -5.92 6.01
CA VAL A 53 -1.75 -6.83 6.97
C VAL A 53 -3.20 -7.06 6.55
N ALA A 54 -3.59 -8.31 6.34
CA ALA A 54 -4.96 -8.67 6.06
C ALA A 54 -5.82 -8.38 7.31
N PHE A 55 -6.86 -7.58 7.15
CA PHE A 55 -7.79 -7.21 8.20
C PHE A 55 -9.23 -7.49 7.72
N PRO A 56 -10.03 -8.28 8.44
CA PRO A 56 -11.42 -8.54 8.11
C PRO A 56 -12.32 -7.36 8.46
#